data_AF-A0A817UB00-F1
#
_entry.id   AF-A0A817UB00-F1
#
_cell.length_a   1.000
_cell.length_b   1.000
_cell.length_c   1.000
_cell.angle_alpha   90.00
_cell.angle_beta   90.00
_cell.angle_gamma   90.00
#
_symmetry.space_group_name_H-M   'P 1'
#
loop_
_entity.id
_entity.type
_entity.pdbx_description
1 polymer ?
#
loop_
_entity_poly.entity_id
_entity_poly.type
_entity_poly.pdbx_seq_one_letter_code
_entity_poly.pdbx_strand_id
1 'polypeptide(L)'
;KLVIETMINHLKCSNSFGNPSSSHLIGIKARDLIDEAREQVRNSINASYKNEIIFTSGGTESNNLAIQGILKFNLNKVQHIITSPFEHPS
;
A
#
# COMPACT_ATOMS: atom_id res chain seq x y z
N LYS A 1 18.20 -9.97 8.91
CA LYS A 1 19.17 -8.93 8.48
C LYS A 1 18.79 -8.34 7.12
N LEU A 2 18.45 -9.18 6.12
CA LEU A 2 18.07 -8.75 4.76
C LEU A 2 17.08 -7.57 4.68
N VAL A 3 15.96 -7.60 5.44
CA VAL A 3 14.94 -6.53 5.38
C VAL A 3 15.54 -5.16 5.75
N ILE A 4 16.24 -5.09 6.88
CA ILE A 4 16.85 -3.85 7.38
C ILE A 4 17.91 -3.35 6.40
N GLU A 5 18.71 -4.27 5.84
CA GLU A 5 19.73 -3.93 4.83
C GLU A 5 19.10 -3.35 3.56
N THR A 6 18.05 -3.98 3.01
CA THR A 6 17.32 -3.47 1.85
C THR A 6 16.75 -2.09 2.11
N MET A 7 16.12 -1.88 3.28
CA MET A 7 15.60 -0.56 3.66
C MET A 7 16.71 0.49 3.73
N ILE A 8 17.81 0.20 4.44
CA ILE A 8 18.94 1.12 4.56
C ILE A 8 19.55 1.44 3.19
N ASN A 9 19.66 0.44 2.31
CA ASN A 9 20.20 0.64 0.96
C ASN A 9 19.33 1.62 0.17
N HIS A 10 18.00 1.46 0.18
CA HIS A 10 17.10 2.40 -0.51
C HIS A 10 17.08 3.79 0.13
N LEU A 11 17.26 3.89 1.45
CA LEU A 11 17.33 5.18 2.16
C LEU A 11 18.66 5.92 1.93
N LYS A 12 19.76 5.22 1.69
CA LYS A 12 21.09 5.83 1.47
C LYS A 12 21.45 6.04 0.00
N CYS A 13 20.84 5.29 -0.91
CA CYS A 13 21.18 5.32 -2.33
C CYS A 13 20.73 6.65 -2.98
N SER A 14 21.67 7.58 -3.21
CA SER A 14 21.39 8.87 -3.87
C SER A 14 20.79 8.72 -5.28
N ASN A 15 20.98 7.56 -5.92
CA ASN A 15 20.48 7.30 -7.27
C ASN A 15 19.00 6.88 -7.32
N SER A 16 18.37 6.58 -6.19
CA SER A 16 16.95 6.20 -6.13
C SER A 16 16.19 6.75 -4.90
N PHE A 17 16.88 7.46 -4.02
CA PHE A 17 16.27 8.22 -2.93
C PHE A 17 15.74 9.56 -3.46
N GLY A 18 14.47 9.58 -3.87
CA GLY A 18 13.80 10.78 -4.37
C GLY A 18 12.29 10.67 -4.31
N ASN A 19 11.60 11.76 -4.64
CA ASN A 19 10.15 11.78 -4.65
C ASN A 19 9.61 11.00 -5.87
N PRO A 20 8.87 9.88 -5.68
CA PRO A 20 8.34 9.08 -6.77
C PRO A 20 7.31 9.82 -7.65
N SER A 21 6.77 10.95 -7.19
CA SER A 21 5.86 11.79 -7.98
C SER A 21 6.60 12.76 -8.91
N SER A 22 7.92 12.93 -8.76
CA SER A 22 8.72 13.79 -9.63
C SER A 22 9.02 13.13 -10.97
N SER A 23 9.14 13.95 -12.02
CA SER A 23 9.49 13.50 -13.38
C SER A 23 11.01 13.43 -13.65
N HIS A 24 11.84 13.95 -12.75
CA HIS A 24 13.29 13.83 -12.86
C HIS A 24 13.75 12.38 -12.67
N LEU A 25 14.93 12.04 -13.20
CA LEU A 25 15.46 10.68 -13.25
C LEU A 25 15.44 9.95 -11.89
N ILE A 26 15.78 10.62 -10.80
CA ILE A 26 15.78 10.03 -9.45
C ILE A 26 14.34 9.70 -8.99
N GLY A 27 13.37 10.56 -9.31
CA GLY A 27 11.95 10.33 -9.01
C GLY A 27 11.37 9.17 -9.80
N ILE A 28 11.74 9.04 -11.08
CA ILE A 28 11.36 7.89 -11.91
C ILE A 28 11.92 6.60 -11.29
N LYS A 29 13.21 6.56 -10.94
CA LYS A 29 13.82 5.38 -10.28
C LYS A 29 13.16 5.03 -8.95
N ALA A 30 12.79 6.04 -8.14
CA ALA A 30 12.04 5.81 -6.90
C ALA A 30 10.65 5.20 -7.17
N ARG A 31 9.96 5.68 -8.22
CA ARG A 31 8.67 5.13 -8.64
C ARG A 31 8.80 3.69 -9.09
N ASP A 32 9.80 3.38 -9.91
CA ASP A 32 10.06 2.02 -10.42
C ASP A 32 10.27 1.02 -9.28
N LEU A 33 10.99 1.41 -8.21
CA LEU A 33 11.17 0.56 -7.02
C LEU A 33 9.87 0.31 -6.26
N ILE A 34 9.03 1.33 -6.08
CA ILE A 34 7.70 1.18 -5.45
C ILE A 34 6.83 0.27 -6.33
N ASP A 35 6.96 0.40 -7.65
CA ASP A 35 6.25 -0.41 -8.62
C ASP A 35 6.70 -1.87 -8.63
N GLU A 36 7.99 -2.14 -8.45
CA GLU A 36 8.52 -3.49 -8.25
C GLU A 36 7.99 -4.10 -6.95
N ALA A 37 8.06 -3.35 -5.84
CA ALA A 37 7.53 -3.81 -4.55
C ALA A 37 6.02 -4.13 -4.63
N ARG A 38 5.24 -3.32 -5.36
CA ARG A 38 3.81 -3.54 -5.60
C ARG A 38 3.56 -4.85 -6.34
N GLU A 39 4.39 -5.16 -7.34
CA GLU A 39 4.29 -6.41 -8.11
C GLU A 39 4.65 -7.64 -7.26
N GLN A 40 5.67 -7.54 -6.40
CA GLN A 40 6.02 -8.60 -5.46
C GLN A 40 4.87 -8.91 -4.50
N VAL A 41 4.23 -7.87 -3.93
CA VAL A 41 3.06 -8.03 -3.06
C VAL A 41 1.88 -8.64 -3.81
N ARG A 42 1.56 -8.14 -5.02
CA ARG A 42 0.50 -8.70 -5.88
C ARG A 42 0.67 -10.20 -6.08
N ASN A 43 1.88 -10.64 -6.44
CA ASN A 43 2.21 -12.05 -6.62
C ASN A 43 2.06 -12.87 -5.34
N SER A 44 2.47 -12.32 -4.19
CA SER A 44 2.42 -13.05 -2.91
C SER A 44 1.01 -13.42 -2.46
N ILE A 45 -0.01 -12.64 -2.87
CA ILE A 45 -1.42 -12.86 -2.52
C ILE A 45 -2.27 -13.30 -3.71
N ASN A 46 -1.66 -13.58 -4.87
CA ASN A 46 -2.36 -13.92 -6.12
C ASN A 46 -3.44 -12.91 -6.53
N ALA A 47 -3.20 -11.61 -6.34
CA ALA A 47 -4.11 -10.57 -6.84
C ALA A 47 -4.06 -10.51 -8.37
N SER A 48 -5.20 -10.22 -9.00
CA SER A 48 -5.34 -10.26 -10.47
C SER A 48 -4.55 -9.13 -11.12
N TYR A 49 -4.60 -7.93 -10.53
CA TYR A 49 -4.00 -6.74 -11.10
C TYR A 49 -3.14 -5.98 -10.09
N LYS A 50 -2.08 -5.36 -10.59
CA LYS A 50 -1.15 -4.59 -9.76
C LYS A 50 -1.81 -3.38 -9.08
N ASN A 51 -2.77 -2.75 -9.75
CA ASN A 51 -3.51 -1.59 -9.23
C ASN A 51 -4.52 -1.96 -8.12
N GLU A 52 -4.73 -3.24 -7.82
CA GLU A 52 -5.48 -3.67 -6.63
C GLU A 52 -4.67 -3.50 -5.33
N ILE A 53 -3.35 -3.33 -5.45
CA ILE A 53 -2.45 -3.17 -4.30
C ILE A 53 -2.29 -1.69 -3.95
N ILE A 54 -2.95 -1.29 -2.86
CA ILE A 54 -2.84 0.04 -2.26
C ILE A 54 -1.94 -0.06 -1.03
N PHE A 55 -0.80 0.65 -1.06
CA PHE A 55 0.07 0.77 0.11
C PHE A 55 -0.53 1.77 1.10
N THR A 56 -0.62 1.37 2.36
CA THR A 56 -1.01 2.20 3.51
C THR A 56 0.12 2.18 4.55
N SER A 57 0.00 2.98 5.61
CA SER A 57 0.92 2.98 6.74
C SER A 57 0.79 1.75 7.65
N GLY A 58 -0.26 0.94 7.51
CA GLY A 58 -0.45 -0.28 8.29
C GLY A 58 -1.88 -0.80 8.33
N GLY A 59 -2.12 -1.82 9.18
CA GLY A 59 -3.41 -2.51 9.27
C GLY A 59 -4.58 -1.61 9.69
N THR A 60 -4.38 -0.73 10.68
CA THR A 60 -5.39 0.26 11.11
C THR A 60 -5.87 1.14 9.97
N GLU A 61 -4.95 1.69 9.17
CA GLU A 61 -5.31 2.54 8.03
C GLU A 61 -6.00 1.72 6.93
N SER A 62 -5.50 0.51 6.63
CA SER A 62 -6.12 -0.38 5.64
C SER A 62 -7.56 -0.76 6.00
N ASN A 63 -7.82 -1.13 7.26
CA ASN A 63 -9.15 -1.52 7.72
C ASN A 63 -10.13 -0.35 7.66
N ASN A 64 -9.68 0.84 8.09
CA ASN A 64 -10.47 2.06 7.98
C ASN A 64 -10.75 2.43 6.52
N LEU A 65 -9.75 2.36 5.64
CA LEU A 65 -9.92 2.65 4.22
C LEU A 65 -10.97 1.71 3.59
N ALA A 66 -10.91 0.40 3.87
CA ALA A 66 -11.85 -0.57 3.33
C ALA A 66 -13.29 -0.33 3.83
N ILE A 67 -13.48 -0.24 5.15
CA ILE A 67 -14.82 -0.16 5.75
C ILE A 67 -15.39 1.26 5.58
N GLN A 68 -14.69 2.27 6.09
CA GLN A 68 -15.18 3.66 6.06
C GLN A 68 -15.21 4.20 4.63
N GLY A 69 -14.30 3.77 3.75
CA GLY A 69 -14.34 4.14 2.34
C GLY A 69 -15.63 3.68 1.65
N ILE A 70 -16.01 2.41 1.84
CA ILE A 70 -17.26 1.87 1.28
C ILE A 70 -18.47 2.59 1.89
N LEU A 71 -18.50 2.78 3.22
CA LEU A 71 -19.61 3.46 3.88
C LEU A 71 -19.78 4.90 3.41
N LYS A 72 -18.69 5.66 3.26
CA LYS A 72 -18.72 7.05 2.79
C LYS A 72 -19.11 7.16 1.31
N PHE A 73 -18.66 6.24 0.47
CA PHE A 73 -19.03 6.23 -0.94
C PHE A 73 -20.50 5.83 -1.16
N ASN A 74 -21.03 4.95 -0.30
CA ASN A 74 -22.37 4.38 -0.40
C ASN A 74 -23.27 4.77 0.79
N LEU A 75 -23.15 5.99 1.31
CA LEU A 75 -23.80 6.45 2.56
C LEU A 75 -25.29 6.10 2.67
N ASN A 76 -26.01 6.12 1.55
CA ASN A 76 -27.46 5.86 1.51
C ASN A 76 -27.82 4.45 1.02
N LYS A 77 -26.84 3.61 0.68
CA LYS A 77 -27.04 2.27 0.11
C LYS A 77 -26.63 1.14 1.06
N VAL A 78 -25.67 1.37 1.95
CA VAL A 78 -25.29 0.35 2.95
C VAL A 78 -26.29 0.41 4.11
N GLN A 79 -27.16 -0.58 4.20
CA GLN A 79 -28.21 -0.65 5.22
C GLN A 79 -27.86 -1.57 6.39
N HIS A 80 -26.91 -2.48 6.20
CA HIS A 80 -26.56 -3.52 7.17
C HIS A 80 -25.10 -3.91 7.03
N ILE A 81 -24.39 -4.06 8.15
CA ILE A 81 -22.98 -4.47 8.22
C ILE A 81 -22.91 -5.75 9.06
N ILE A 82 -22.22 -6.76 8.54
CA ILE A 82 -21.96 -8.02 9.25
C ILE A 82 -20.49 -8.03 9.65
N THR A 83 -20.21 -8.30 10.92
CA THR A 83 -18.86 -8.42 11.49
C THR A 83 -18.81 -9.54 12.54
N SER A 84 -17.62 -9.88 13.02
CA SER A 84 -17.42 -10.84 14.10
C SER A 84 -17.08 -10.14 15.43
N PRO A 85 -17.35 -10.75 16.59
CA PRO A 85 -16.91 -10.23 17.88
C PRO A 85 -15.41 -10.43 18.13
N PHE A 86 -14.69 -11.11 17.23
CA PHE A 86 -13.28 -11.44 17.36
C PHE A 86 -12.35 -10.52 16.55
N GLU A 87 -12.90 -9.50 15.88
CA GLU A 87 -12.13 -8.53 15.12
C GLU A 87 -11.16 -7.73 16.01
N HIS A 88 -10.01 -7.36 15.47
CA HIS A 88 -9.07 -6.47 16.15
C HIS A 88 -9.67 -5.05 16.27
N PRO A 89 -9.50 -4.35 17.41
CA PRO A 89 -9.83 -2.93 17.52
C PRO A 89 -8.79 -2.09 16.74
N SER A 90 -8.97 -2.01 15.42
CA SER A 90 -8.02 -1.41 14.48
C SER A 90 -8.44 -0.04 13.99
#